data_AF-A0A5K8AGN0-F1
#
_entry.id   AF-A0A5K8AGN0-F1
#
_cell.length_a   1.000
_cell.length_b   1.000
_cell.length_c   1.000
_cell.angle_alpha   90.00
_cell.angle_beta   90.00
_cell.angle_gamma   90.00
#
_symmetry.space_group_name_H-M   'P 1'
#
loop_
_entity.id
_entity.type
_entity.pdbx_description
1 polymer ?
#
loop_
_entity_poly.entity_id
_entity_poly.type
_entity_poly.pdbx_seq_one_letter_code
_entity_poly.pdbx_strand_id
1 'polypeptide(L)'
;MFTTKVPYYYIILIMLIAVLALTMFISRSKLIAMAMSSFFTALAGTFYAQFSLFIHPRSIISLDISFEIAFIALIGGRGSIAGPVIGALLLRPVSDLSRIYFGDTLPGLHLIIYGVVLILVMIYQPRGLQESLARIYDTLVDKVARTFKKRKPTWGYNRSEPSWRPPK
;
A
#
# COMPACT_ATOMS: atom_id res chain seq x y z
N MET A 1 29.94 -53.33 9.61
CA MET A 1 28.50 -52.96 9.68
C MET A 1 28.22 -51.45 9.68
N PHE A 2 29.22 -50.54 9.63
CA PHE A 2 29.03 -49.08 9.78
C PHE A 2 29.17 -48.24 8.49
N THR A 3 29.34 -48.84 7.31
CA THR A 3 29.64 -48.10 6.05
C THR A 3 28.40 -47.51 5.37
N THR A 4 27.18 -47.94 5.73
CA THR A 4 25.95 -47.59 5.01
C THR A 4 25.34 -46.25 5.42
N LYS A 5 25.80 -45.63 6.53
CA LYS A 5 25.25 -44.35 7.03
C LYS A 5 25.96 -43.10 6.51
N VAL A 6 27.13 -43.27 5.89
CA VAL A 6 27.93 -42.20 5.27
C VAL A 6 27.13 -41.31 4.29
N PRO A 7 26.25 -41.82 3.41
CA PRO A 7 25.47 -40.97 2.49
C PRO A 7 24.53 -39.98 3.20
N TYR A 8 24.02 -40.30 4.39
CA TYR A 8 23.08 -39.42 5.10
C TYR A 8 23.75 -38.15 5.62
N TYR A 9 25.02 -38.22 6.02
CA TYR A 9 25.77 -37.06 6.49
C TYR A 9 26.01 -36.04 5.38
N TYR A 10 26.26 -36.50 4.14
CA TYR A 10 26.43 -35.62 2.99
C TYR A 10 25.14 -34.86 2.64
N ILE A 11 23.99 -35.54 2.69
CA ILE A 11 22.69 -34.90 2.41
C ILE A 11 22.39 -33.82 3.45
N ILE A 12 22.61 -34.10 4.75
CA ILE A 12 22.41 -33.13 5.83
C ILE A 12 23.36 -31.94 5.67
N LEU A 13 24.62 -32.18 5.32
CA LEU A 13 25.62 -31.12 5.14
C LEU A 13 25.25 -30.19 3.97
N ILE A 14 24.84 -30.74 2.82
CA ILE A 14 24.40 -29.95 1.67
C ILE A 14 23.13 -29.16 2.00
N MET A 15 22.16 -29.78 2.68
CA MET A 15 20.94 -29.10 3.13
C MET A 15 21.27 -27.94 4.08
N LEU A 16 22.18 -28.14 5.03
CA LEU A 16 22.59 -27.10 5.99
C LEU A 16 23.22 -25.90 5.27
N ILE A 17 24.13 -26.15 4.33
CA ILE A 17 24.77 -25.09 3.53
C ILE A 17 23.72 -24.33 2.70
N ALA A 18 22.77 -25.05 2.09
CA ALA A 18 21.69 -24.44 1.32
C ALA A 18 20.80 -23.53 2.18
N VAL A 19 20.40 -23.97 3.38
CA VAL A 19 19.59 -23.18 4.32
C VAL A 19 20.34 -21.94 4.82
N LEU A 20 21.62 -22.08 5.15
CA LEU A 20 22.46 -20.95 5.58
C LEU A 20 22.61 -19.90 4.47
N ALA A 21 22.84 -20.35 3.22
CA ALA A 21 22.93 -19.47 2.07
C ALA A 21 21.62 -18.69 1.86
N LEU A 22 20.47 -19.39 1.83
CA LEU A 22 19.16 -18.76 1.70
C LEU A 22 18.89 -17.73 2.80
N THR A 23 19.20 -18.07 4.05
CA THR A 23 19.01 -17.19 5.21
C THR A 23 19.81 -15.90 5.07
N MET A 24 21.05 -15.97 4.57
CA MET A 24 21.89 -14.80 4.35
C MET A 24 21.29 -13.84 3.31
N PHE A 25 20.80 -14.36 2.18
CA PHE A 25 20.18 -13.54 1.12
C PHE A 25 18.88 -12.85 1.59
N ILE A 26 18.03 -13.59 2.32
CA ILE A 26 16.78 -13.06 2.88
C ILE A 26 17.07 -11.95 3.91
N SER A 27 18.08 -12.16 4.74
CA SER A 27 18.47 -11.17 5.76
C SER A 27 18.95 -9.86 5.11
N ARG A 28 19.76 -9.94 4.04
CA ARG A 28 20.25 -8.75 3.33
C ARG A 28 19.13 -7.96 2.66
N SER A 29 18.23 -8.63 1.95
CA SER A 29 17.09 -7.98 1.30
C SER A 29 16.16 -7.31 2.32
N LYS A 30 15.89 -7.96 3.46
CA LYS A 30 15.11 -7.38 4.56
C LYS A 30 15.77 -6.15 5.18
N LEU A 31 17.09 -6.20 5.41
CA LEU A 31 17.84 -5.06 5.96
C LEU A 31 17.81 -3.86 5.02
N ILE A 32 17.99 -4.07 3.71
CA ILE A 32 17.91 -3.00 2.71
C ILE A 32 16.51 -2.39 2.69
N ALA A 33 15.45 -3.21 2.72
CA ALA A 33 14.07 -2.72 2.77
C ALA A 33 13.79 -1.91 4.05
N MET A 34 14.27 -2.37 5.20
CA MET A 34 14.15 -1.65 6.47
C MET A 34 14.92 -0.32 6.45
N ALA A 35 16.13 -0.29 5.91
CA ALA A 35 16.93 0.92 5.79
C ALA A 35 16.28 1.96 4.87
N MET A 36 15.73 1.52 3.73
CA MET A 36 14.99 2.41 2.83
C MET A 36 13.72 2.95 3.52
N SER A 37 12.97 2.11 4.22
CA SER A 37 11.78 2.55 4.95
C SER A 37 12.10 3.52 6.07
N SER A 38 13.14 3.23 6.88
CA SER A 38 13.52 4.09 8.01
C SER A 38 14.06 5.43 7.53
N PHE A 39 14.74 5.48 6.40
CA PHE A 39 15.20 6.73 5.77
C PHE A 39 14.05 7.68 5.49
N PHE A 40 13.00 7.23 4.80
CA PHE A 40 11.83 8.06 4.50
C PHE A 40 11.05 8.45 5.76
N THR A 41 10.91 7.53 6.72
CA THR A 41 10.25 7.82 8.01
C THR A 41 11.01 8.87 8.81
N ALA A 42 12.34 8.79 8.86
CA ALA A 42 13.18 9.76 9.58
C ALA A 42 13.14 11.15 8.90
N LEU A 43 13.13 11.18 7.57
CA LEU A 43 13.00 12.41 6.79
C LEU A 43 11.66 13.10 7.11
N ALA A 44 10.54 12.37 7.03
CA ALA A 44 9.22 12.89 7.37
C ALA A 44 9.13 13.34 8.84
N GLY A 45 9.68 12.56 9.78
CA GLY A 45 9.71 12.91 11.21
C GLY A 45 10.52 14.18 11.49
N THR A 46 11.64 14.38 10.79
CA THR A 46 12.48 15.58 10.95
C THR A 46 11.76 16.83 10.43
N PHE A 47 11.12 16.76 9.26
CA PHE A 47 10.29 17.85 8.76
C PHE A 47 9.13 18.18 9.70
N TYR A 48 8.48 17.16 10.27
CA TYR A 48 7.42 17.36 11.25
C TYR A 48 7.92 18.05 12.53
N ALA A 49 9.08 17.63 13.04
CA ALA A 49 9.71 18.25 14.21
C ALA A 49 10.06 19.73 13.96
N GLN A 50 10.59 20.04 12.77
CA GLN A 50 10.87 21.42 12.36
C GLN A 50 9.59 22.26 12.22
N PHE A 51 8.53 21.69 11.64
CA PHE A 51 7.24 22.36 11.50
C PHE A 51 6.59 22.68 12.86
N SER A 52 6.73 21.79 13.84
CA SER A 52 6.14 21.98 15.16
C SER A 52 6.83 23.08 15.98
N LEU A 53 8.09 23.46 15.65
CA LEU A 53 9.01 24.39 16.35
C LEU A 53 9.25 24.14 17.86
N PHE A 54 8.35 23.44 18.54
CA PHE A 54 8.35 23.15 19.96
C PHE A 54 7.89 21.71 20.17
N ILE A 55 8.73 20.91 20.84
CA ILE A 55 8.51 19.47 21.00
C ILE A 55 8.05 19.19 22.43
N HIS A 56 6.74 18.97 22.61
CA HIS A 56 6.19 18.45 23.86
C HIS A 56 6.06 16.93 23.79
N PRO A 57 6.76 16.14 24.63
CA PRO A 57 6.78 14.67 24.55
C PRO A 57 5.39 14.05 24.67
N ARG A 58 4.50 14.69 25.45
CA ARG A 58 3.12 14.24 25.62
C ARG A 58 2.28 14.38 24.35
N SER A 59 2.59 15.36 23.49
CA SER A 59 1.87 15.57 22.23
C SER A 59 2.45 14.73 21.11
N ILE A 60 3.78 14.64 20.97
CA ILE A 60 4.44 13.93 19.86
C ILE A 60 4.46 12.39 20.03
N ILE A 61 4.39 11.87 21.27
CA ILE A 61 4.32 10.44 21.58
C ILE A 61 2.88 10.06 21.98
N SER A 62 1.91 10.90 21.65
CA SER A 62 0.50 10.62 21.93
C SER A 62 -0.01 9.45 21.08
N LEU A 63 -0.98 8.73 21.63
CA LEU A 63 -1.70 7.68 20.89
C LEU A 63 -2.48 8.28 19.72
N ASP A 64 -2.97 9.52 19.85
CA ASP A 64 -3.70 10.25 18.82
C ASP A 64 -2.92 10.30 17.49
N ILE A 65 -1.67 10.77 17.54
CA ILE A 65 -0.79 10.87 16.35
C ILE A 65 -0.43 9.49 15.81
N SER A 66 -0.16 8.54 16.70
CA SER A 66 0.21 7.16 16.32
C SER A 66 -0.92 6.50 15.53
N PHE A 67 -2.15 6.69 15.99
CA PHE A 67 -3.35 6.21 15.30
C PHE A 67 -3.57 6.97 13.99
N GLU A 68 -3.46 8.30 13.97
CA GLU A 68 -3.60 9.08 12.74
C GLU A 68 -2.66 8.58 11.62
N ILE A 69 -1.38 8.38 11.93
CA ILE A 69 -0.38 7.87 10.98
C ILE A 69 -0.73 6.45 10.51
N ALA A 70 -1.12 5.57 11.43
CA ALA A 70 -1.55 4.21 11.09
C ALA A 70 -2.79 4.21 10.19
N PHE A 71 -3.72 5.15 10.39
CA PHE A 71 -4.97 5.25 9.65
C PHE A 71 -4.76 5.76 8.24
N ILE A 72 -3.91 6.77 8.07
CA ILE A 72 -3.48 7.26 6.77
C ILE A 72 -2.86 6.13 5.94
N ALA A 73 -1.98 5.32 6.55
CA ALA A 73 -1.37 4.18 5.88
C ALA A 73 -2.38 3.07 5.54
N LEU A 74 -3.33 2.82 6.45
CA LEU A 74 -4.33 1.76 6.29
C LEU A 74 -5.40 2.11 5.25
N ILE A 75 -5.98 3.31 5.35
CA ILE A 75 -7.00 3.80 4.43
C ILE A 75 -6.38 4.06 3.06
N GLY A 76 -5.11 4.46 2.99
CA GLY A 76 -4.40 4.60 1.72
C GLY A 76 -4.32 3.32 0.88
N GLY A 77 -4.36 2.14 1.51
CA GLY A 77 -4.25 0.85 0.83
C GLY A 77 -2.81 0.32 0.75
N ARG A 78 -2.68 -0.99 0.51
CA ARG A 78 -1.37 -1.68 0.47
C ARG A 78 -0.86 -1.76 -0.97
N GLY A 79 0.34 -1.22 -1.23
CA GLY A 79 1.09 -1.50 -2.47
C GLY A 79 1.36 -0.33 -3.42
N SER A 80 0.97 0.91 -3.10
CA SER A 80 1.30 2.09 -3.90
C SER A 80 1.66 3.30 -3.04
N ILE A 81 2.65 4.09 -3.47
CA ILE A 81 3.04 5.35 -2.83
C ILE A 81 1.89 6.38 -2.89
N ALA A 82 1.02 6.31 -3.91
CA ALA A 82 -0.11 7.22 -4.06
C ALA A 82 -1.24 6.97 -3.05
N GLY A 83 -1.34 5.75 -2.52
CA GLY A 83 -2.38 5.37 -1.55
C GLY A 83 -2.33 6.20 -0.27
N PRO A 84 -1.21 6.19 0.49
CA PRO A 84 -1.06 6.99 1.70
C PRO A 84 -1.21 8.49 1.49
N VAL A 85 -0.83 9.03 0.33
CA VAL A 85 -0.99 10.47 0.02
C VAL A 85 -2.47 10.84 -0.10
N ILE A 86 -3.26 10.03 -0.79
CA ILE A 86 -4.70 10.25 -0.92
C ILE A 86 -5.41 9.99 0.41
N GLY A 87 -4.98 8.95 1.15
CA GLY A 87 -5.44 8.68 2.50
C GLY A 87 -5.24 9.88 3.42
N ALA A 88 -4.05 10.50 3.41
CA ALA A 88 -3.75 11.70 4.17
C ALA A 88 -4.64 12.87 3.75
N LEU A 89 -4.81 13.11 2.45
CA LEU A 89 -5.62 14.21 1.93
C LEU A 89 -7.08 14.15 2.38
N LEU A 90 -7.62 12.94 2.56
CA LEU A 90 -9.02 12.73 2.96
C LEU A 90 -9.20 12.59 4.47
N LEU A 91 -8.31 11.88 5.16
CA LEU A 91 -8.38 11.73 6.61
C LEU A 91 -8.08 13.02 7.35
N ARG A 92 -7.11 13.82 6.88
CA ARG A 92 -6.72 15.06 7.55
C ARG A 92 -7.90 16.00 7.79
N PRO A 93 -8.71 16.37 6.79
CA PRO A 93 -9.88 17.22 7.01
C PRO A 93 -10.97 16.53 7.85
N VAL A 94 -11.15 15.21 7.72
CA VAL A 94 -12.13 14.47 8.54
C VAL A 94 -11.72 14.44 10.01
N SER A 95 -10.43 14.26 10.29
CA SER A 95 -9.84 14.29 11.63
C SER A 95 -9.95 15.69 12.23
N ASP A 96 -9.58 16.73 11.48
CA ASP A 96 -9.67 18.13 11.92
C ASP A 96 -11.12 18.52 12.23
N LEU A 97 -12.08 18.16 11.36
CA LEU A 97 -13.50 18.41 11.60
C LEU A 97 -14.00 17.63 12.82
N SER A 98 -13.68 16.34 12.94
CA SER A 98 -14.09 15.55 14.11
C SER A 98 -13.51 16.10 15.41
N ARG A 99 -12.30 16.67 15.37
CA ARG A 99 -11.67 17.30 16.53
C ARG A 99 -12.34 18.61 16.92
N ILE A 100 -12.78 19.42 15.95
CA ILE A 100 -13.51 20.67 16.18
C ILE A 100 -14.91 20.39 16.76
N TYR A 101 -15.62 19.38 16.27
CA TYR A 101 -16.99 19.08 16.72
C TYR A 101 -17.08 18.29 18.04
N PHE A 102 -16.07 17.47 18.37
CA PHE A 102 -16.12 16.57 19.54
C PHE A 102 -15.01 16.83 20.58
N GLY A 103 -14.12 17.81 20.35
CA GLY A 103 -12.99 18.11 21.22
C GLY A 103 -13.33 18.86 22.52
N ASP A 104 -14.47 19.56 22.57
CA ASP A 104 -14.80 20.48 23.67
C ASP A 104 -15.35 19.80 24.94
N THR A 105 -15.77 18.53 24.88
CA THR A 105 -16.63 17.98 25.95
C THR A 105 -15.88 17.18 27.02
N LEU A 106 -14.87 16.36 26.68
CA LEU A 106 -14.01 15.62 27.63
C LEU A 106 -12.70 15.15 26.97
N PRO A 107 -11.53 15.31 27.64
CA PRO A 107 -10.27 14.76 27.14
C PRO A 107 -10.31 13.22 27.14
N GLY A 108 -10.21 12.60 25.95
CA GLY A 108 -10.09 11.15 25.75
C GLY A 108 -11.32 10.44 25.17
N LEU A 109 -12.50 11.05 25.22
CA LEU A 109 -13.74 10.44 24.68
C LEU A 109 -13.75 10.44 23.15
N HIS A 110 -13.17 11.49 22.56
CA HIS A 110 -12.82 11.57 21.14
C HIS A 110 -12.02 10.34 20.67
N LEU A 111 -11.06 9.85 21.47
CA LEU A 111 -10.19 8.72 21.09
C LEU A 111 -10.97 7.41 20.95
N ILE A 112 -11.95 7.18 21.84
CA ILE A 112 -12.82 6.00 21.80
C ILE A 112 -13.74 6.05 20.58
N ILE A 113 -14.38 7.20 20.34
CA ILE A 113 -15.25 7.39 19.17
C ILE A 113 -14.45 7.24 17.88
N TYR A 114 -13.25 7.83 17.83
CA TYR A 114 -12.37 7.75 16.67
C TYR A 114 -11.89 6.32 16.41
N GLY A 115 -11.57 5.55 17.48
CA GLY A 115 -11.25 4.13 17.39
C GLY A 115 -12.44 3.25 16.93
N VAL A 116 -13.66 3.54 17.37
CA VAL A 116 -14.87 2.83 16.94
C VAL A 116 -15.17 3.11 15.47
N VAL A 117 -15.10 4.38 15.05
CA VAL A 117 -15.26 4.77 13.64
C VAL A 117 -14.21 4.08 12.78
N LEU A 118 -12.96 3.97 13.26
CA LEU A 118 -11.93 3.22 12.56
C LEU A 118 -12.27 1.75 12.40
N ILE A 119 -12.65 1.07 13.48
CA ILE A 119 -13.02 -0.36 13.42
C ILE A 119 -14.13 -0.55 12.39
N LEU A 120 -15.11 0.37 12.36
CA LEU A 120 -16.16 0.38 11.37
C LEU A 120 -15.59 0.50 9.95
N VAL A 121 -14.71 1.48 9.68
CA VAL A 121 -14.08 1.67 8.36
C VAL A 121 -13.24 0.46 7.95
N MET A 122 -12.53 -0.18 8.88
CA MET A 122 -11.79 -1.42 8.64
C MET A 122 -12.70 -2.58 8.23
N ILE A 123 -13.87 -2.69 8.85
CA ILE A 123 -14.85 -3.73 8.54
C ILE A 123 -15.52 -3.47 7.19
N TYR A 124 -15.93 -2.23 6.92
CA TYR A 124 -16.65 -1.90 5.70
C TYR A 124 -15.75 -1.77 4.46
N GLN A 125 -14.47 -1.37 4.61
CA GLN A 125 -13.57 -1.16 3.48
C GLN A 125 -12.11 -1.62 3.74
N PRO A 126 -11.87 -2.93 3.97
CA PRO A 126 -10.57 -3.47 4.36
C PRO A 126 -9.47 -3.40 3.28
N ARG A 127 -9.86 -3.12 2.02
CA ARG A 127 -8.93 -3.03 0.89
C ARG A 127 -8.39 -1.61 0.65
N GLY A 128 -8.73 -0.67 1.53
CA GLY A 128 -8.33 0.73 1.44
C GLY A 128 -9.12 1.51 0.38
N LEU A 129 -8.98 2.83 0.40
CA LEU A 129 -9.59 3.75 -0.55
C LEU A 129 -9.06 3.58 -1.97
N GLN A 130 -7.86 2.99 -2.14
CA GLN A 130 -7.25 2.71 -3.44
C GLN A 130 -8.17 1.91 -4.37
N GLU A 131 -8.89 0.89 -3.87
CA GLU A 131 -9.80 0.10 -4.72
C GLU A 131 -11.08 0.85 -5.11
N SER A 132 -11.68 1.63 -4.21
CA SER A 132 -12.85 2.46 -4.53
C SER A 132 -12.50 3.60 -5.50
N LEU A 133 -11.33 4.22 -5.31
CA LEU A 133 -10.88 5.30 -6.19
C LEU A 133 -10.38 4.80 -7.54
N ALA A 134 -9.71 3.64 -7.60
CA ALA A 134 -9.34 3.00 -8.87
C ALA A 134 -10.59 2.67 -9.71
N ARG A 135 -11.66 2.15 -9.09
CA ARG A 135 -12.94 1.91 -9.79
C ARG A 135 -13.58 3.19 -10.32
N ILE A 136 -13.51 4.29 -9.56
CA ILE A 136 -14.04 5.60 -9.99
C ILE A 136 -13.17 6.18 -11.12
N TYR A 137 -11.84 6.08 -11.01
CA TYR A 137 -10.90 6.52 -12.03
C TYR A 137 -11.05 5.73 -13.32
N ASP A 138 -11.14 4.39 -13.26
CA ASP A 138 -11.37 3.54 -14.43
C ASP A 138 -12.72 3.83 -15.08
N THR A 139 -13.77 4.09 -14.28
CA THR A 139 -15.08 4.48 -14.82
C THR A 139 -15.03 5.84 -15.52
N LEU A 140 -14.30 6.82 -14.98
CA LEU A 140 -14.09 8.14 -15.59
C LEU A 140 -13.22 8.07 -16.84
N VAL A 141 -12.10 7.36 -16.79
CA VAL A 141 -11.19 7.13 -17.91
C VAL A 141 -11.91 6.36 -19.02
N ASP A 142 -12.70 5.34 -18.70
CA ASP A 142 -13.50 4.62 -19.70
C ASP A 142 -14.62 5.49 -20.29
N LYS A 143 -15.19 6.43 -19.53
CA LYS A 143 -16.21 7.34 -20.05
C LYS A 143 -15.61 8.40 -20.99
N VAL A 144 -14.41 8.89 -20.68
CA VAL A 144 -13.64 9.82 -21.52
C VAL A 144 -13.05 9.08 -22.74
N ALA A 145 -12.46 7.90 -22.54
CA ALA A 145 -11.93 7.06 -23.61
C ALA A 145 -13.03 6.57 -24.56
N ARG A 146 -14.25 6.30 -24.07
CA ARG A 146 -15.42 6.02 -24.94
C ARG A 146 -15.84 7.23 -25.76
N THR A 147 -15.64 8.44 -25.24
CA THR A 147 -15.91 9.69 -25.98
C THR A 147 -14.89 9.88 -27.12
N PHE A 148 -13.62 9.55 -26.91
CA PHE A 148 -12.58 9.61 -27.95
C PHE A 148 -12.57 8.39 -28.91
N LYS A 149 -12.96 7.20 -28.44
CA LYS A 149 -13.04 5.95 -29.23
C LYS A 149 -14.36 5.83 -30.03
N LYS A 150 -15.01 6.95 -30.36
CA LYS A 150 -16.06 7.01 -31.40
C LYS A 150 -15.53 7.40 -32.78
N ARG A 151 -14.22 7.65 -32.93
CA ARG A 151 -13.54 7.87 -34.22
C ARG A 151 -12.55 6.74 -34.55
N LYS A 152 -13.03 5.52 -34.75
CA LYS A 152 -12.29 4.55 -35.57
C LYS A 152 -13.02 4.43 -36.91
N PRO A 153 -12.42 4.87 -38.04
CA PRO A 153 -13.00 4.62 -39.36
C PRO A 153 -13.09 3.10 -39.54
N THR A 154 -14.29 2.63 -39.83
CA THR A 154 -14.57 1.27 -40.26
C THR A 154 -13.94 1.08 -41.64
N TRP A 155 -12.64 0.83 -41.68
CA TRP A 155 -12.01 0.30 -42.88
C TRP A 155 -12.59 -1.08 -43.11
N GLY A 156 -13.49 -1.15 -44.09
CA GLY A 156 -14.01 -2.40 -44.62
C GLY A 156 -12.84 -3.24 -45.09
N TYR A 157 -12.54 -4.30 -44.34
CA TYR A 157 -11.68 -5.36 -44.82
C TYR A 157 -12.48 -6.15 -45.86
N ASN A 158 -12.54 -5.60 -47.08
CA ASN A 158 -12.98 -6.35 -48.24
C ASN A 158 -11.89 -7.36 -48.55
N ARG A 159 -12.09 -8.58 -48.04
CA ARG A 159 -11.25 -9.72 -48.34
C ARG A 159 -11.60 -10.17 -49.76
N SER A 160 -11.16 -9.42 -50.77
CA SER A 160 -11.02 -9.97 -52.11
C SER A 160 -10.00 -11.09 -52.00
N GLU A 161 -10.49 -12.32 -52.10
CA GLU A 161 -9.74 -13.56 -51.95
C GLU A 161 -8.46 -13.53 -52.83
N PRO A 162 -7.33 -14.08 -52.36
CA PRO A 162 -6.15 -14.17 -53.21
C PRO A 162 -6.45 -15.09 -54.40
N SER A 163 -6.39 -14.55 -55.61
CA SER A 163 -6.68 -15.20 -56.89
C SER A 163 -5.65 -16.26 -57.32
N TRP A 164 -4.83 -16.77 -56.40
CA TRP A 164 -3.69 -17.66 -56.68
C TRP A 164 -3.92 -19.09 -56.18
N ARG A 165 -5.15 -19.62 -56.29
CA ARG A 165 -5.38 -21.07 -56.13
C ARG A 165 -5.05 -21.76 -57.46
N PRO A 166 -4.08 -22.69 -57.51
CA PRO A 166 -3.83 -23.46 -58.73
C PRO A 166 -5.00 -24.44 -58.99
N PRO A 167 -5.41 -24.60 -60.26
CA PRO A 167 -6.43 -25.59 -60.64
C PRO A 167 -5.92 -27.02 -60.38
N LYS A 168 -6.86 -27.90 -60.04
CA LYS A 168 -6.65 -29.34 -59.77
C LYS A 168 -6.33 -30.11 -61.05
#